data_AF-A0A9Q6S5K0-F1
#
_entry.id   AF-A0A9Q6S5K0-F1
#
_cell.length_a   1.000
_cell.length_b   1.000
_cell.length_c   1.000
_cell.angle_alpha   90.00
_cell.angle_beta   90.00
_cell.angle_gamma   90.00
#
_symmetry.space_group_name_H-M   'P 1'
#
loop_
_entity.id
_entity.type
_entity.pdbx_description
1 polymer ?
#
loop_
_entity_poly.entity_id
_entity_poly.type
_entity_poly.pdbx_seq_one_letter_code
_entity_poly.pdbx_strand_id
1 'polypeptide(L)'
;MKRLHGLVTCCALTLFAGCTSIGPTRLKADQVDYARALGDAKKREILAAVVGLRYADAPSFLTVSQIIAAYNVDASAASTLNAGSGSVPNYASATGTLSYSNHPTFTFTPTTGEAYAQAYIRPLAPSLVLPLAEGGIPIDLLLRISAQSIGGLQNGTALGGEDSAGSPQFFQLIQALRRLQLAGELNVESRNVNNEQHVYLVLGTATTTGEANAVPDLMLVRKLLHLKGNAGTFEIVYGQSSRGGDQIAILTRSVLGILTDLGAQVRVPHDTIDDGSTKPTVALVGGETRPTVVVQNGDKPPADAYVAVRYGATTYWVERNDFDSKYAFTVVQNLMALAEADTASKAPVVTIPAN
;
A
#
# COMPACT_ATOMS: atom_id res chain seq x y z
N MET A 1 -68.18 -15.17 21.60
CA MET A 1 -66.72 -15.42 21.45
C MET A 1 -66.29 -15.61 19.98
N LYS A 2 -66.76 -14.76 19.04
CA LYS A 2 -66.45 -14.89 17.59
C LYS A 2 -65.48 -13.84 17.05
N ARG A 3 -65.00 -12.90 17.88
CA ARG A 3 -64.13 -11.77 17.44
C ARG A 3 -62.63 -11.97 17.68
N LEU A 4 -62.21 -13.03 18.37
CA LEU A 4 -60.79 -13.24 18.71
C LEU A 4 -60.01 -14.02 17.64
N HIS A 5 -60.69 -14.81 16.80
CA HIS A 5 -60.05 -15.61 15.75
C HIS A 5 -59.54 -14.76 14.57
N GLY A 6 -60.14 -13.60 14.29
CA GLY A 6 -59.69 -12.73 13.19
C GLY A 6 -58.39 -11.97 13.50
N LEU A 7 -58.10 -11.70 14.77
CA LEU A 7 -56.93 -10.94 15.19
C LEU A 7 -55.65 -11.79 15.17
N VAL A 8 -55.76 -13.08 15.51
CA VAL A 8 -54.63 -14.01 15.54
C VAL A 8 -54.18 -14.40 14.12
N THR A 9 -55.13 -14.59 13.19
CA THR A 9 -54.81 -14.90 11.79
C THR A 9 -54.16 -13.72 11.06
N CYS A 10 -54.52 -12.48 11.42
CA CYS A 10 -53.90 -11.28 10.86
C CYS A 10 -52.46 -11.07 11.35
N CYS A 11 -52.15 -11.47 12.59
CA CYS A 11 -50.80 -11.35 13.16
C CYS A 11 -49.84 -12.43 12.63
N ALA A 12 -50.36 -13.60 12.22
CA ALA A 12 -49.57 -14.67 11.63
C ALA A 12 -49.15 -14.39 10.17
N LEU A 13 -49.94 -13.63 9.40
CA LEU A 13 -49.57 -13.24 8.03
C LEU A 13 -48.52 -12.13 7.96
N THR A 14 -48.39 -11.28 8.98
CA THR A 14 -47.40 -10.20 9.00
C THR A 14 -45.97 -10.66 9.30
N LEU A 15 -45.79 -11.88 9.81
CA LEU A 15 -44.47 -12.47 10.10
C LEU A 15 -43.77 -13.06 8.84
N PHE A 16 -44.51 -13.31 7.75
CA PHE A 16 -43.96 -13.90 6.52
C PHE A 16 -43.58 -12.88 5.43
N ALA A 17 -43.88 -11.59 5.62
CA ALA A 17 -43.57 -10.54 4.65
C ALA A 17 -42.11 -10.02 4.72
N GLY A 18 -41.27 -10.58 5.59
CA GLY A 18 -39.92 -10.08 5.90
C GLY A 18 -38.75 -10.69 5.13
N CYS A 19 -38.97 -11.65 4.22
CA CYS A 19 -37.89 -12.25 3.41
C CYS A 19 -37.47 -11.33 2.25
N THR A 20 -37.18 -10.06 2.54
CA THR A 20 -36.65 -9.10 1.58
C THR A 20 -35.13 -9.28 1.48
N SER A 21 -34.68 -9.86 0.36
CA SER A 21 -33.33 -9.77 -0.23
C SER A 21 -32.16 -9.45 0.71
N ILE A 22 -31.72 -10.44 1.50
CA ILE A 22 -30.48 -10.33 2.31
C ILE A 22 -29.22 -10.27 1.42
N GLY A 23 -29.27 -10.74 0.17
CA GLY A 23 -28.09 -10.85 -0.71
C GLY A 23 -27.42 -9.51 -1.10
N PRO A 24 -28.09 -8.59 -1.83
CA PRO A 24 -27.42 -7.43 -2.44
C PRO A 24 -26.92 -6.38 -1.43
N THR A 25 -27.58 -6.22 -0.29
CA THR A 25 -27.17 -5.26 0.76
C THR A 25 -26.01 -5.80 1.58
N ARG A 26 -25.96 -7.11 1.84
CA ARG A 26 -24.84 -7.75 2.56
C ARG A 26 -23.58 -7.81 1.73
N LEU A 27 -23.69 -8.10 0.44
CA LEU A 27 -22.54 -8.10 -0.46
C LEU A 27 -21.83 -6.73 -0.51
N LYS A 28 -22.58 -5.63 -0.46
CA LYS A 28 -22.02 -4.27 -0.38
C LYS A 28 -21.30 -4.00 0.95
N ALA A 29 -21.83 -4.49 2.07
CA ALA A 29 -21.20 -4.34 3.38
C ALA A 29 -19.89 -5.16 3.45
N ASP A 30 -19.97 -6.43 3.05
CA ASP A 30 -18.84 -7.37 3.08
C ASP A 30 -17.72 -6.94 2.12
N GLN A 31 -18.05 -6.35 0.96
CA GLN A 31 -17.04 -5.80 0.04
C GLN A 31 -16.13 -4.76 0.71
N VAL A 32 -16.71 -3.85 1.51
CA VAL A 32 -15.94 -2.81 2.20
C VAL A 32 -15.08 -3.43 3.31
N ASP A 33 -15.61 -4.40 4.04
CA ASP A 33 -14.87 -5.06 5.11
C ASP A 33 -13.73 -5.94 4.57
N TYR A 34 -13.93 -6.62 3.44
CA TYR A 34 -12.86 -7.31 2.74
C TYR A 34 -11.78 -6.36 2.22
N ALA A 35 -12.17 -5.22 1.63
CA ALA A 35 -11.21 -4.22 1.17
C ALA A 35 -10.35 -3.67 2.33
N ARG A 36 -10.96 -3.41 3.50
CA ARG A 36 -10.24 -3.02 4.71
C ARG A 36 -9.31 -4.11 5.21
N ALA A 37 -9.79 -5.34 5.31
CA ALA A 37 -9.00 -6.48 5.79
C ALA A 37 -7.79 -6.75 4.88
N LEU A 38 -7.96 -6.64 3.56
CA LEU A 38 -6.88 -6.76 2.58
C LEU A 38 -5.87 -5.62 2.72
N GLY A 39 -6.34 -4.38 2.88
CA GLY A 39 -5.48 -3.23 3.13
C GLY A 39 -4.66 -3.39 4.43
N ASP A 40 -5.27 -3.87 5.50
CA ASP A 40 -4.59 -4.13 6.78
C ASP A 40 -3.62 -5.30 6.71
N ALA A 41 -3.94 -6.33 5.91
CA ALA A 41 -3.01 -7.41 5.59
C ALA A 41 -1.80 -6.90 4.82
N LYS A 42 -2.00 -6.05 3.80
CA LYS A 42 -0.90 -5.47 3.01
C LYS A 42 0.01 -4.57 3.84
N LYS A 43 -0.54 -3.75 4.74
CA LYS A 43 0.26 -2.96 5.70
C LYS A 43 1.15 -3.86 6.55
N ARG A 44 0.60 -4.96 7.08
CA ARG A 44 1.36 -5.94 7.89
C ARG A 44 2.43 -6.65 7.07
N GLU A 45 2.11 -7.05 5.85
CA GLU A 45 3.08 -7.67 4.93
C GLU A 45 4.26 -6.72 4.65
N ILE A 46 3.98 -5.45 4.35
CA ILE A 46 5.03 -4.44 4.11
C ILE A 46 5.87 -4.23 5.36
N LEU A 47 5.25 -4.04 6.54
CA LEU A 47 6.01 -3.84 7.77
C LEU A 47 6.85 -5.09 8.12
N ALA A 48 6.29 -6.28 7.94
CA ALA A 48 7.02 -7.54 8.15
C ALA A 48 8.21 -7.66 7.19
N ALA A 49 8.06 -7.28 5.92
CA ALA A 49 9.16 -7.28 4.96
C ALA A 49 10.23 -6.25 5.31
N VAL A 50 9.85 -5.03 5.70
CA VAL A 50 10.77 -3.97 6.14
C VAL A 50 11.58 -4.44 7.36
N VAL A 51 10.92 -5.01 8.37
CA VAL A 51 11.59 -5.53 9.58
C VAL A 51 12.42 -6.77 9.26
N GLY A 52 11.93 -7.70 8.45
CA GLY A 52 12.69 -8.89 8.04
C GLY A 52 13.97 -8.52 7.30
N LEU A 53 13.89 -7.62 6.32
CA LEU A 53 15.07 -7.13 5.59
C LEU A 53 16.05 -6.39 6.49
N ARG A 54 15.56 -5.71 7.53
CA ARG A 54 16.40 -5.11 8.56
C ARG A 54 17.26 -6.17 9.28
N TYR A 55 16.79 -7.40 9.40
CA TYR A 55 17.51 -8.55 9.96
C TYR A 55 18.07 -9.51 8.89
N ALA A 56 18.18 -9.07 7.64
CA ALA A 56 18.66 -9.84 6.50
C ALA A 56 17.82 -11.09 6.13
N ASP A 57 16.54 -11.12 6.52
CA ASP A 57 15.60 -12.14 6.06
C ASP A 57 15.09 -11.86 4.65
N ALA A 58 14.86 -12.94 3.89
CA ALA A 58 14.24 -12.85 2.58
C ALA A 58 12.71 -12.68 2.70
N PRO A 59 12.12 -11.59 2.17
CA PRO A 59 10.69 -11.40 2.21
C PRO A 59 9.98 -12.37 1.26
N SER A 60 8.76 -12.75 1.60
CA SER A 60 7.84 -13.44 0.71
C SER A 60 6.56 -12.63 0.59
N PHE A 61 5.99 -12.58 -0.61
CA PHE A 61 4.78 -11.80 -0.88
C PHE A 61 3.65 -12.73 -1.35
N LEU A 62 2.46 -12.47 -0.83
CA LEU A 62 1.26 -13.26 -1.07
C LEU A 62 0.14 -12.35 -1.55
N THR A 63 -0.36 -12.61 -2.76
CA THR A 63 -1.48 -11.85 -3.32
C THR A 63 -2.78 -12.63 -3.20
N VAL A 64 -3.89 -11.92 -2.96
CA VAL A 64 -5.23 -12.52 -3.01
C VAL A 64 -5.71 -12.46 -4.45
N SER A 65 -5.81 -13.62 -5.10
CA SER A 65 -6.22 -13.70 -6.51
C SER A 65 -7.73 -13.77 -6.68
N GLN A 66 -8.44 -14.38 -5.72
CA GLN A 66 -9.89 -14.56 -5.80
C GLN A 66 -10.53 -14.59 -4.42
N ILE A 67 -11.73 -13.99 -4.31
CA ILE A 67 -12.63 -14.08 -3.15
C ILE A 67 -13.95 -14.66 -3.65
N ILE A 68 -14.36 -15.79 -3.07
CA ILE A 68 -15.63 -16.44 -3.40
C ILE A 68 -16.48 -16.46 -2.13
N ALA A 69 -17.56 -15.69 -2.10
CA ALA A 69 -18.49 -15.69 -0.97
C ALA A 69 -19.68 -16.64 -1.22
N ALA A 70 -19.88 -17.62 -0.34
CA ALA A 70 -20.99 -18.55 -0.38
C ALA A 70 -21.91 -18.32 0.82
N TYR A 71 -23.15 -17.90 0.56
CA TYR A 71 -24.17 -17.61 1.57
C TYR A 71 -25.27 -18.67 1.51
N ASN A 72 -25.49 -19.38 2.61
CA ASN A 72 -26.61 -20.31 2.77
C ASN A 72 -27.56 -19.80 3.85
N VAL A 73 -28.84 -19.71 3.51
CA VAL A 73 -29.92 -19.38 4.44
C VAL A 73 -30.94 -20.50 4.35
N ASP A 74 -31.01 -21.33 5.38
CA ASP A 74 -32.03 -22.37 5.47
C ASP A 74 -33.07 -21.96 6.50
N ALA A 75 -34.32 -21.88 6.06
CA ALA A 75 -35.47 -21.68 6.92
C ALA A 75 -36.36 -22.93 6.79
N SER A 76 -36.52 -23.67 7.89
CA SER A 76 -37.41 -24.82 7.93
C SER A 76 -38.47 -24.63 9.01
N ALA A 77 -39.70 -25.01 8.69
CA ALA A 77 -40.81 -25.04 9.64
C ALA A 77 -41.40 -26.45 9.64
N ALA A 78 -41.41 -27.09 10.79
CA ALA A 78 -42.00 -28.40 10.98
C ALA A 78 -43.14 -28.29 11.98
N SER A 79 -44.32 -28.80 11.61
CA SER A 79 -45.45 -28.96 12.51
C SER A 79 -45.71 -30.45 12.69
N THR A 80 -45.66 -30.94 13.92
CA THR A 80 -46.06 -32.31 14.25
C THR A 80 -47.39 -32.28 14.99
N LEU A 81 -48.33 -33.09 14.50
CA LEU A 81 -49.62 -33.33 15.14
C LEU A 81 -49.66 -34.79 15.54
N ASN A 82 -49.73 -35.06 16.85
CA ASN A 82 -49.83 -36.42 17.37
C ASN A 82 -51.24 -36.62 17.95
N ALA A 83 -51.97 -37.58 17.36
CA ALA A 83 -53.19 -38.11 17.92
C ALA A 83 -52.82 -39.29 18.83
N GLY A 84 -52.75 -39.05 20.13
CA GLY A 84 -52.41 -40.05 21.13
C GLY A 84 -53.52 -41.11 21.27
N SER A 85 -53.14 -42.33 21.63
CA SER A 85 -54.07 -43.40 21.97
C SER A 85 -53.72 -44.02 23.32
N GLY A 86 -54.75 -44.32 24.13
CA GLY A 86 -54.57 -44.80 25.51
C GLY A 86 -54.18 -43.68 26.48
N SER A 87 -53.16 -43.91 27.31
CA SER A 87 -52.69 -43.00 28.37
C SER A 87 -51.73 -41.89 27.90
N VAL A 88 -51.55 -41.70 26.59
CA VAL A 88 -50.68 -40.66 26.01
C VAL A 88 -51.54 -39.48 25.51
N PRO A 89 -51.28 -38.24 25.97
CA PRO A 89 -52.09 -37.08 25.59
C PRO A 89 -51.79 -36.60 24.17
N ASN A 90 -52.80 -36.02 23.52
CA ASN A 90 -52.64 -35.32 22.24
C ASN A 90 -51.71 -34.12 22.41
N TYR A 91 -50.76 -33.96 21.49
CA TYR A 91 -49.92 -32.78 21.46
C TYR A 91 -49.71 -32.30 20.02
N ALA A 92 -49.57 -30.98 19.90
CA ALA A 92 -49.17 -30.30 18.70
C ALA A 92 -47.88 -29.55 19.01
N SER A 93 -46.86 -29.71 18.17
CA SER A 93 -45.65 -28.91 18.28
C SER A 93 -45.32 -28.27 16.94
N ALA A 94 -44.85 -27.03 17.00
CA ALA A 94 -44.35 -26.29 15.85
C ALA A 94 -42.91 -25.88 16.17
N THR A 95 -42.00 -26.27 15.30
CA THR A 95 -40.59 -25.93 15.40
C THR A 95 -40.20 -25.14 14.15
N GLY A 96 -39.70 -23.93 14.37
CA GLY A 96 -39.03 -23.15 13.33
C GLY A 96 -37.53 -23.22 13.53
N THR A 97 -36.79 -23.56 12.49
CA THR A 97 -35.33 -23.52 12.47
C THR A 97 -34.88 -22.50 11.44
N LEU A 98 -34.02 -21.58 11.86
CA LEU A 98 -33.34 -20.63 10.98
C LEU A 98 -31.84 -20.88 11.12
N SER A 99 -31.20 -21.38 10.07
CA SER A 99 -29.74 -21.49 10.01
C SER A 99 -29.18 -20.54 8.95
N TYR A 100 -28.13 -19.84 9.34
CA TYR A 100 -27.37 -18.95 8.49
C TYR A 100 -25.92 -19.42 8.48
N SER A 101 -25.35 -19.59 7.29
CA SER A 101 -23.93 -19.87 7.13
C SER A 101 -23.32 -19.01 6.02
N ASN A 102 -22.11 -18.50 6.26
CA ASN A 102 -21.28 -17.82 5.28
C ASN A 102 -19.87 -18.43 5.32
N HIS A 103 -19.43 -19.02 4.22
CA HIS A 103 -18.10 -19.63 4.08
C HIS A 103 -17.34 -18.99 2.91
N PRO A 104 -16.69 -17.83 3.10
CA PRO A 104 -15.87 -17.24 2.06
C PRO A 104 -14.61 -18.07 1.83
N THR A 105 -14.31 -18.37 0.57
CA THR A 105 -13.06 -19.02 0.15
C THR A 105 -12.11 -17.96 -0.43
N PHE A 106 -10.91 -17.87 0.15
CA PHE A 106 -9.84 -17.00 -0.33
C PHE A 106 -8.78 -17.84 -1.05
N THR A 107 -8.45 -17.45 -2.28
CA THR A 107 -7.34 -18.06 -3.02
C THR A 107 -6.13 -17.16 -2.95
N PHE A 108 -5.07 -17.65 -2.34
CA PHE A 108 -3.78 -16.97 -2.26
C PHE A 108 -2.82 -17.52 -3.30
N THR A 109 -2.16 -16.63 -4.02
CA THR A 109 -1.12 -17.00 -4.99
C THR A 109 0.20 -16.41 -4.54
N PRO A 110 1.21 -17.25 -4.24
CA PRO A 110 2.53 -16.75 -3.87
C PRO A 110 3.21 -16.13 -5.09
N THR A 111 3.81 -14.96 -4.91
CA THR A 111 4.58 -14.32 -5.99
C THR A 111 5.97 -14.95 -6.03
N THR A 112 6.22 -15.82 -7.01
CA THR A 112 7.49 -16.58 -7.14
C THR A 112 8.06 -16.50 -8.55
N GLY A 113 9.33 -16.86 -8.72
CA GLY A 113 9.98 -16.98 -10.03
C GLY A 113 10.02 -15.66 -10.79
N GLU A 114 9.64 -15.70 -12.07
CA GLU A 114 9.68 -14.54 -12.98
C GLU A 114 8.85 -13.36 -12.46
N ALA A 115 7.64 -13.61 -11.93
CA ALA A 115 6.78 -12.55 -11.41
C ALA A 115 7.42 -11.83 -10.22
N TYR A 116 8.12 -12.56 -9.36
CA TYR A 116 8.88 -11.95 -8.26
C TYR A 116 10.08 -11.15 -8.78
N ALA A 117 10.81 -11.69 -9.75
CA ALA A 117 11.96 -11.00 -10.35
C ALA A 117 11.55 -9.68 -11.03
N GLN A 118 10.47 -9.68 -11.80
CA GLN A 118 9.97 -8.48 -12.49
C GLN A 118 9.39 -7.45 -11.52
N ALA A 119 8.53 -7.86 -10.57
CA ALA A 119 7.85 -6.92 -9.68
C ALA A 119 8.73 -6.42 -8.52
N TYR A 120 9.62 -7.26 -7.98
CA TYR A 120 10.31 -6.94 -6.73
C TYR A 120 11.81 -6.72 -6.85
N ILE A 121 12.48 -7.38 -7.81
CA ILE A 121 13.93 -7.30 -7.98
C ILE A 121 14.32 -6.23 -9.00
N ARG A 122 13.57 -6.10 -10.10
CA ARG A 122 13.85 -5.14 -11.15
C ARG A 122 13.61 -3.69 -10.67
N PRO A 123 14.53 -2.75 -10.97
CA PRO A 123 14.30 -1.33 -10.71
C PRO A 123 13.03 -0.80 -11.40
N LEU A 124 12.29 0.06 -10.70
CA LEU A 124 11.07 0.68 -11.23
C LEU A 124 11.41 1.69 -12.32
N ALA A 125 10.88 1.60 -13.52
CA ALA A 125 11.19 2.59 -14.56
C ALA A 125 10.77 4.02 -14.10
N PRO A 126 11.59 5.06 -14.34
CA PRO A 126 11.22 6.44 -14.00
C PRO A 126 9.88 6.87 -14.63
N SER A 127 9.55 6.31 -15.79
CA SER A 127 8.27 6.51 -16.49
C SER A 127 7.05 5.99 -15.75
N LEU A 128 7.22 5.01 -14.87
CA LEU A 128 6.17 4.50 -13.99
C LEU A 128 6.07 5.36 -12.72
N VAL A 129 7.21 5.77 -12.17
CA VAL A 129 7.27 6.44 -10.87
C VAL A 129 6.83 7.90 -10.95
N LEU A 130 7.39 8.69 -11.86
CA LEU A 130 7.25 10.14 -11.82
C LEU A 130 5.87 10.71 -12.15
N PRO A 131 5.02 10.05 -12.98
CA PRO A 131 3.63 10.48 -13.13
C PRO A 131 2.84 10.50 -11.81
N LEU A 132 3.27 9.75 -10.79
CA LEU A 132 2.66 9.82 -9.45
C LEU A 132 2.81 11.22 -8.82
N ALA A 133 3.86 11.96 -9.16
CA ALA A 133 4.03 13.35 -8.71
C ALA A 133 3.01 14.31 -9.36
N GLU A 134 2.57 14.03 -10.59
CA GLU A 134 1.45 14.75 -11.24
C GLU A 134 0.13 14.48 -10.51
N GLY A 135 -0.05 13.24 -10.01
CA GLY A 135 -1.20 12.82 -9.21
C GLY A 135 -1.27 13.43 -7.79
N GLY A 136 -0.39 14.38 -7.46
CA GLY A 136 -0.39 15.09 -6.18
C GLY A 136 0.48 14.47 -5.10
N ILE A 137 1.25 13.41 -5.40
CA ILE A 137 2.22 12.88 -4.45
C ILE A 137 3.40 13.87 -4.33
N PRO A 138 3.84 14.23 -3.10
CA PRO A 138 5.02 15.06 -2.87
C PRO A 138 6.25 14.47 -3.56
N ILE A 139 6.87 15.25 -4.45
CA ILE A 139 7.99 14.79 -5.25
C ILE A 139 9.22 14.45 -4.39
N ASP A 140 9.39 15.13 -3.26
CA ASP A 140 10.43 14.83 -2.28
C ASP A 140 10.24 13.46 -1.65
N LEU A 141 9.04 13.16 -1.16
CA LEU A 141 8.74 11.86 -0.58
C LEU A 141 8.86 10.74 -1.62
N LEU A 142 8.33 10.97 -2.82
CA LEU A 142 8.39 10.02 -3.91
C LEU A 142 9.84 9.67 -4.26
N LEU A 143 10.66 10.68 -4.57
CA LEU A 143 12.07 10.49 -4.94
C LEU A 143 12.90 9.96 -3.77
N ARG A 144 12.62 10.37 -2.53
CA ARG A 144 13.30 9.82 -1.34
C ARG A 144 13.11 8.32 -1.24
N ILE A 145 11.90 7.83 -1.51
CA ILE A 145 11.57 6.39 -1.51
C ILE A 145 12.16 5.71 -2.74
N SER A 146 11.88 6.23 -3.94
CA SER A 146 12.08 5.51 -5.20
C SER A 146 13.43 5.72 -5.86
N ALA A 147 14.11 6.85 -5.66
CA ALA A 147 15.36 7.16 -6.36
C ALA A 147 16.57 6.73 -5.53
N GLN A 148 17.41 5.87 -6.08
CA GLN A 148 18.73 5.56 -5.55
C GLN A 148 19.71 6.69 -5.81
N SER A 149 19.65 7.31 -7.00
CA SER A 149 20.44 8.51 -7.31
C SER A 149 19.75 9.40 -8.34
N ILE A 150 20.09 10.69 -8.31
CA ILE A 150 19.62 11.68 -9.29
C ILE A 150 20.82 12.54 -9.72
N GLY A 151 21.13 12.56 -11.01
CA GLY A 151 22.23 13.35 -11.55
C GLY A 151 23.60 13.02 -10.92
N GLY A 152 23.79 11.77 -10.47
CA GLY A 152 24.98 11.33 -9.73
C GLY A 152 24.96 11.62 -8.22
N LEU A 153 23.97 12.34 -7.69
CA LEU A 153 23.78 12.53 -6.26
C LEU A 153 23.14 11.27 -5.67
N GLN A 154 23.80 10.66 -4.68
CA GLN A 154 23.37 9.41 -4.06
C GLN A 154 22.36 9.66 -2.94
N ASN A 155 21.30 8.86 -2.94
CA ASN A 155 20.41 8.72 -1.79
C ASN A 155 21.03 7.76 -0.77
N GLY A 156 20.43 7.67 0.43
CA GLY A 156 20.79 6.68 1.43
C GLY A 156 20.74 5.24 0.89
N THR A 157 21.56 4.36 1.44
CA THR A 157 21.56 2.95 1.08
C THR A 157 21.99 2.10 2.27
N ALA A 158 21.18 1.09 2.58
CA ALA A 158 21.40 0.15 3.68
C ALA A 158 22.77 -0.55 3.64
N LEU A 159 23.32 -0.75 2.44
CA LEU A 159 24.56 -1.50 2.19
C LEU A 159 25.74 -0.59 1.81
N GLY A 160 25.61 0.74 1.97
CA GLY A 160 26.63 1.70 1.54
C GLY A 160 27.85 1.83 2.44
N GLY A 161 27.94 1.08 3.54
CA GLY A 161 29.03 1.21 4.50
C GLY A 161 29.10 2.63 5.09
N GLU A 162 30.28 3.26 4.99
CA GLU A 162 30.51 4.63 5.47
C GLU A 162 29.63 5.67 4.74
N ASP A 163 29.28 5.42 3.47
CA ASP A 163 28.44 6.30 2.65
C ASP A 163 26.93 5.93 2.71
N SER A 164 26.54 5.09 3.67
CA SER A 164 25.16 4.58 3.79
C SER A 164 24.11 5.68 3.99
N ALA A 165 24.49 6.84 4.52
CA ALA A 165 23.59 7.98 4.68
C ALA A 165 23.26 8.72 3.36
N GLY A 166 24.06 8.51 2.30
CA GLY A 166 23.92 9.24 1.03
C GLY A 166 24.51 10.66 1.05
N SER A 167 24.36 11.39 -0.06
CA SER A 167 24.91 12.74 -0.19
C SER A 167 23.96 13.79 0.38
N PRO A 168 24.44 14.76 1.19
CA PRO A 168 23.61 15.86 1.69
C PRO A 168 22.91 16.65 0.57
N GLN A 169 23.56 16.77 -0.59
CA GLN A 169 23.06 17.48 -1.76
C GLN A 169 21.84 16.78 -2.38
N PHE A 170 21.71 15.46 -2.27
CA PHE A 170 20.52 14.74 -2.72
C PHE A 170 19.27 15.24 -1.97
N PHE A 171 19.35 15.37 -0.65
CA PHE A 171 18.24 15.83 0.19
C PHE A 171 17.91 17.30 -0.07
N GLN A 172 18.94 18.15 -0.26
CA GLN A 172 18.74 19.54 -0.67
C GLN A 172 18.02 19.65 -2.02
N LEU A 173 18.36 18.79 -2.99
CA LEU A 173 17.71 18.74 -4.30
C LEU A 173 16.23 18.42 -4.17
N ILE A 174 15.88 17.31 -3.50
CA ILE A 174 14.47 16.89 -3.43
C ILE A 174 13.61 17.89 -2.66
N GLN A 175 14.16 18.54 -1.62
CA GLN A 175 13.47 19.61 -0.89
C GLN A 175 13.24 20.85 -1.77
N ALA A 176 14.21 21.21 -2.60
CA ALA A 176 14.04 22.30 -3.58
C ALA A 176 12.97 21.94 -4.62
N LEU A 177 12.99 20.72 -5.15
CA LEU A 177 11.95 20.23 -6.07
C LEU A 177 10.56 20.28 -5.41
N ARG A 178 10.45 19.94 -4.12
CA ARG A 178 9.18 20.05 -3.39
C ARG A 178 8.71 21.50 -3.26
N ARG A 179 9.59 22.43 -2.94
CA ARG A 179 9.23 23.86 -2.89
C ARG A 179 8.78 24.37 -4.26
N LEU A 180 9.44 23.96 -5.34
CA LEU A 180 9.01 24.27 -6.71
C LEU A 180 7.67 23.64 -7.07
N GLN A 181 7.42 22.39 -6.67
CA GLN A 181 6.13 21.71 -6.86
C GLN A 181 5.00 22.47 -6.14
N LEU A 182 5.23 22.91 -4.90
CA LEU A 182 4.26 23.71 -4.13
C LEU A 182 4.03 25.10 -4.72
N ALA A 183 5.04 25.68 -5.37
CA ALA A 183 4.96 26.96 -6.06
C ALA A 183 4.28 26.87 -7.45
N GLY A 184 3.98 25.67 -7.95
CA GLY A 184 3.48 25.47 -9.32
C GLY A 184 4.53 25.68 -10.41
N GLU A 185 5.80 25.66 -10.02
CA GLU A 185 6.97 25.89 -10.89
C GLU A 185 7.64 24.59 -11.33
N LEU A 186 7.11 23.45 -10.88
CA LEU A 186 7.53 22.12 -11.28
C LEU A 186 6.32 21.36 -11.77
N ASN A 187 6.43 20.88 -13.00
CA ASN A 187 5.50 19.92 -13.58
C ASN A 187 6.27 18.70 -14.08
N VAL A 188 5.62 17.55 -14.03
CA VAL A 188 6.08 16.35 -14.73
C VAL A 188 5.18 16.21 -15.95
N GLU A 189 5.76 15.84 -17.08
CA GLU A 189 5.00 15.57 -18.31
C GLU A 189 5.42 14.21 -18.88
N SER A 190 4.44 13.37 -19.17
CA SER A 190 4.63 12.16 -19.95
C SER A 190 4.34 12.42 -21.43
N ARG A 191 5.26 12.03 -22.33
CA ARG A 191 5.08 12.11 -23.78
C ARG A 191 5.37 10.76 -24.41
N ASN A 192 4.51 10.31 -25.30
CA ASN A 192 4.76 9.12 -26.10
C ASN A 192 5.54 9.51 -27.36
N VAL A 193 6.76 9.00 -27.48
CA VAL A 193 7.64 9.20 -28.63
C VAL A 193 8.01 7.82 -29.16
N ASN A 194 7.76 7.56 -30.45
CA ASN A 194 8.07 6.27 -31.09
C ASN A 194 7.49 5.03 -30.36
N ASN A 195 6.28 5.17 -29.78
CA ASN A 195 5.62 4.12 -29.00
C ASN A 195 6.32 3.75 -27.67
N GLU A 196 7.24 4.60 -27.21
CA GLU A 196 7.85 4.55 -25.88
C GLU A 196 7.41 5.76 -25.05
N GLN A 197 7.19 5.55 -23.75
CA GLN A 197 6.79 6.62 -22.84
C GLN A 197 8.05 7.30 -22.28
N HIS A 198 8.25 8.56 -22.66
CA HIS A 198 9.29 9.43 -22.13
C HIS A 198 8.69 10.37 -21.09
N VAL A 199 9.46 10.69 -20.06
CA VAL A 199 9.03 11.62 -19.01
C VAL A 199 9.95 12.82 -18.97
N TYR A 200 9.38 14.00 -18.78
CA TYR A 200 10.08 15.27 -18.74
C TYR A 200 9.78 15.99 -17.42
N LEU A 201 10.80 16.60 -16.84
CA LEU A 201 10.66 17.58 -15.77
C LEU A 201 10.59 18.96 -16.39
N VAL A 202 9.48 19.66 -16.17
CA VAL A 202 9.31 21.05 -16.59
C VAL A 202 9.49 21.96 -15.38
N LEU A 203 10.44 22.90 -15.48
CA LEU A 203 10.82 23.84 -14.44
C LEU A 203 10.62 25.28 -14.92
N GLY A 204 10.03 26.13 -14.08
CA GLY A 204 9.79 27.55 -14.39
C GLY A 204 8.53 27.75 -15.26
N THR A 205 7.47 27.01 -14.94
CA THR A 205 6.21 27.00 -15.70
C THR A 205 5.27 28.15 -15.36
N ALA A 206 5.44 28.86 -14.24
CA ALA A 206 4.49 29.89 -13.84
C ALA A 206 4.82 31.25 -14.48
N THR A 207 3.82 31.86 -15.11
CA THR A 207 3.89 33.23 -15.67
C THR A 207 3.41 34.31 -14.68
N THR A 208 3.40 33.99 -13.39
CA THR A 208 2.83 34.86 -12.33
C THR A 208 3.77 35.03 -11.15
N THR A 209 3.50 36.06 -10.34
CA THR A 209 4.25 36.62 -9.18
C THR A 209 4.92 35.67 -8.17
N GLY A 210 4.72 34.35 -8.25
CA GLY A 210 5.47 33.33 -7.52
C GLY A 210 6.92 33.12 -8.01
N GLU A 211 7.23 33.54 -9.24
CA GLU A 211 8.55 33.41 -9.89
C GLU A 211 9.69 33.93 -8.99
N ALA A 212 9.50 35.08 -8.33
CA ALA A 212 10.56 35.74 -7.55
C ALA A 212 11.04 34.90 -6.34
N ASN A 213 10.14 34.14 -5.70
CA ASN A 213 10.49 33.28 -4.57
C ASN A 213 11.04 31.91 -5.00
N ALA A 214 10.78 31.50 -6.25
CA ALA A 214 11.22 30.23 -6.80
C ALA A 214 12.63 30.29 -7.44
N VAL A 215 13.13 31.48 -7.79
CA VAL A 215 14.46 31.66 -8.42
C VAL A 215 15.60 30.96 -7.65
N PRO A 216 15.72 31.06 -6.31
CA PRO A 216 16.80 30.42 -5.58
C PRO A 216 16.77 28.89 -5.71
N ASP A 217 15.57 28.30 -5.64
CA ASP A 217 15.38 26.85 -5.77
C ASP A 217 15.62 26.38 -7.21
N LEU A 218 15.18 27.13 -8.22
CA LEU A 218 15.48 26.85 -9.63
C LEU A 218 17.01 26.88 -9.89
N MET A 219 17.71 27.88 -9.36
CA MET A 219 19.17 27.97 -9.46
C MET A 219 19.86 26.83 -8.74
N LEU A 220 19.37 26.44 -7.56
CA LEU A 220 19.90 25.31 -6.80
C LEU A 220 19.74 23.99 -7.57
N VAL A 221 18.55 23.70 -8.08
CA VAL A 221 18.27 22.49 -8.88
C VAL A 221 19.18 22.44 -10.12
N ARG A 222 19.28 23.55 -10.87
CA ARG A 222 20.16 23.65 -12.05
C ARG A 222 21.62 23.42 -11.70
N LYS A 223 22.08 24.01 -10.59
CA LYS A 223 23.46 23.84 -10.10
C LYS A 223 23.73 22.41 -9.66
N LEU A 224 22.82 21.76 -8.94
CA LEU A 224 23.03 20.41 -8.42
C LEU A 224 22.97 19.34 -9.53
N LEU A 225 22.15 19.57 -10.56
CA LEU A 225 21.97 18.63 -11.67
C LEU A 225 22.84 18.93 -12.90
N HIS A 226 23.68 19.97 -12.83
CA HIS A 226 24.54 20.43 -13.93
C HIS A 226 23.76 20.67 -15.24
N LEU A 227 22.55 21.23 -15.13
CA LEU A 227 21.68 21.49 -16.27
C LEU A 227 22.23 22.63 -17.12
N LYS A 228 22.22 22.47 -18.45
CA LYS A 228 22.69 23.51 -19.37
C LYS A 228 21.53 24.37 -19.86
N GLY A 229 21.83 25.64 -20.10
CA GLY A 229 20.91 26.57 -20.75
C GLY A 229 19.76 27.06 -19.86
N ASN A 230 18.91 27.89 -20.47
CA ASN A 230 17.68 28.39 -19.86
C ASN A 230 16.46 27.52 -20.22
N ALA A 231 16.69 26.29 -20.71
CA ALA A 231 15.63 25.36 -21.05
C ALA A 231 14.74 25.12 -19.82
N GLY A 232 13.43 25.18 -20.03
CA GLY A 232 12.43 24.91 -19.00
C GLY A 232 12.03 23.44 -18.96
N THR A 233 12.54 22.58 -19.84
CA THR A 233 12.11 21.18 -19.96
C THR A 233 13.32 20.27 -20.07
N PHE A 234 13.37 19.26 -19.22
CA PHE A 234 14.48 18.30 -19.13
C PHE A 234 13.95 16.88 -19.22
N GLU A 235 14.47 16.08 -20.14
CA GLU A 235 14.09 14.67 -20.26
C GLU A 235 14.66 13.86 -19.10
N ILE A 236 13.89 12.92 -18.59
CA ILE A 236 14.29 12.04 -17.50
C ILE A 236 14.64 10.68 -18.09
N VAL A 237 15.89 10.28 -17.89
CA VAL A 237 16.44 9.03 -18.40
C VAL A 237 16.83 8.13 -17.24
N TYR A 238 16.66 6.82 -17.42
CA TYR A 238 17.14 5.86 -16.44
C TYR A 238 18.66 5.71 -16.53
N GLY A 239 19.37 5.93 -15.42
CA GLY A 239 20.83 5.78 -15.37
C GLY A 239 21.48 6.46 -14.17
N GLN A 240 22.76 6.15 -13.94
CA GLN A 240 23.54 6.72 -12.82
C GLN A 240 24.02 8.15 -13.09
N SER A 241 24.31 8.47 -14.34
CA SER A 241 24.76 9.80 -14.75
C SER A 241 24.23 10.12 -16.16
N SER A 242 23.92 11.40 -16.36
CA SER A 242 23.54 11.94 -17.66
C SER A 242 24.81 12.42 -18.38
N ARG A 243 24.79 12.42 -19.72
CA ARG A 243 25.86 13.04 -20.53
C ARG A 243 25.86 14.58 -20.44
N GLY A 244 24.99 15.16 -19.61
CA GLY A 244 24.85 16.59 -19.36
C GLY A 244 24.06 17.29 -20.47
N GLY A 245 23.44 18.44 -20.15
CA GLY A 245 22.57 19.16 -21.08
C GLY A 245 21.12 19.13 -20.63
N ASP A 246 20.23 18.65 -21.51
CA ASP A 246 18.78 18.69 -21.35
C ASP A 246 18.21 17.38 -20.75
N GLN A 247 19.05 16.54 -20.15
CA GLN A 247 18.68 15.24 -19.59
C GLN A 247 19.06 15.11 -18.11
N ILE A 248 18.15 14.60 -17.29
CA ILE A 248 18.34 14.24 -15.89
C ILE A 248 18.36 12.72 -15.79
N ALA A 249 19.49 12.17 -15.35
CA ALA A 249 19.58 10.73 -15.08
C ALA A 249 19.05 10.41 -13.69
N ILE A 250 18.12 9.47 -13.60
CA ILE A 250 17.61 8.93 -12.34
C ILE A 250 17.84 7.43 -12.31
N LEU A 251 18.56 6.97 -11.28
CA LEU A 251 18.59 5.56 -10.94
C LEU A 251 17.52 5.31 -9.89
N THR A 252 16.53 4.50 -10.23
CA THR A 252 15.46 4.10 -9.32
C THR A 252 15.80 2.81 -8.58
N ARG A 253 15.19 2.62 -7.41
CA ARG A 253 15.22 1.39 -6.63
C ARG A 253 14.17 0.42 -7.17
N SER A 254 14.43 -0.87 -6.95
CA SER A 254 13.39 -1.90 -7.00
C SER A 254 12.51 -1.83 -5.74
N VAL A 255 11.39 -2.54 -5.72
CA VAL A 255 10.58 -2.65 -4.50
C VAL A 255 11.40 -3.24 -3.35
N LEU A 256 12.22 -4.27 -3.62
CA LEU A 256 13.11 -4.83 -2.60
C LEU A 256 14.11 -3.77 -2.10
N GLY A 257 14.68 -2.97 -3.00
CA GLY A 257 15.55 -1.86 -2.65
C GLY A 257 14.86 -0.79 -1.79
N ILE A 258 13.61 -0.44 -2.10
CA ILE A 258 12.77 0.46 -1.30
C ILE A 258 12.59 -0.10 0.11
N LEU A 259 12.14 -1.35 0.24
CA LEU A 259 11.87 -1.96 1.54
C LEU A 259 13.14 -2.13 2.37
N THR A 260 14.27 -2.38 1.71
CA THR A 260 15.60 -2.50 2.35
C THR A 260 16.07 -1.15 2.89
N ASP A 261 15.92 -0.07 2.11
CA ASP A 261 16.25 1.29 2.55
C ASP A 261 15.38 1.75 3.72
N LEU A 262 14.06 1.48 3.65
CA LEU A 262 13.15 1.74 4.77
C LEU A 262 13.54 0.92 6.00
N GLY A 263 13.91 -0.35 5.81
CA GLY A 263 14.37 -1.23 6.88
C GLY A 263 15.59 -0.67 7.58
N ALA A 264 16.57 -0.16 6.84
CA ALA A 264 17.80 0.40 7.39
C ALA A 264 17.57 1.62 8.30
N GLN A 265 16.48 2.37 8.09
CA GLN A 265 16.08 3.50 8.92
C GLN A 265 15.29 3.09 10.18
N VAL A 266 14.87 1.81 10.29
CA VAL A 266 14.16 1.29 11.46
C VAL A 266 15.12 1.23 12.65
N ARG A 267 14.69 1.90 13.73
CA ARG A 267 15.33 1.80 15.05
C ARG A 267 15.11 0.40 15.61
N VAL A 268 16.20 -0.22 16.06
CA VAL A 268 16.24 -1.58 16.62
C VAL A 268 16.80 -1.54 18.04
N PRO A 269 16.50 -2.54 18.89
CA PRO A 269 17.12 -2.65 20.21
C PRO A 269 18.66 -2.76 20.11
N HIS A 270 19.37 -2.10 21.03
CA HIS A 270 20.84 -2.09 21.03
C HIS A 270 21.46 -3.50 21.13
N ASP A 271 20.88 -4.37 21.94
CA ASP A 271 21.32 -5.76 22.09
C ASP A 271 21.39 -6.51 20.75
N THR A 272 20.46 -6.23 19.82
CA THR A 272 20.43 -6.86 18.49
C THR A 272 21.48 -6.31 17.52
N ILE A 273 22.07 -5.17 17.84
CA ILE A 273 23.23 -4.63 17.12
C ILE A 273 24.50 -5.28 17.69
N ASP A 274 24.58 -5.38 19.02
CA ASP A 274 25.76 -5.88 19.73
C ASP A 274 25.97 -7.40 19.53
N ASP A 275 24.88 -8.17 19.44
CA ASP A 275 24.92 -9.62 19.16
C ASP A 275 25.12 -9.97 17.66
N GLY A 276 25.13 -8.97 16.79
CA GLY A 276 25.34 -9.12 15.36
C GLY A 276 24.10 -9.54 14.56
N SER A 277 22.92 -9.61 15.17
CA SER A 277 21.64 -9.88 14.47
C SER A 277 21.35 -8.83 13.42
N THR A 278 21.78 -7.58 13.63
CA THR A 278 21.63 -6.51 12.65
C THR A 278 22.72 -5.44 12.76
N LYS A 279 22.76 -4.50 11.80
CA LYS A 279 23.72 -3.39 11.77
C LYS A 279 23.21 -2.15 12.53
N PRO A 280 24.06 -1.16 12.84
CA PRO A 280 23.57 0.14 13.33
C PRO A 280 22.58 0.80 12.36
N THR A 281 21.63 1.57 12.90
CA THR A 281 20.64 2.32 12.11
C THR A 281 21.35 3.43 11.34
N VAL A 282 20.99 3.65 10.07
CA VAL A 282 21.61 4.70 9.25
C VAL A 282 21.34 6.09 9.82
N ALA A 283 22.36 6.94 9.80
CA ALA A 283 22.22 8.34 10.17
C ALA A 283 21.47 9.12 9.09
N LEU A 284 20.72 10.14 9.51
CA LEU A 284 20.05 11.08 8.61
C LEU A 284 20.99 12.25 8.31
N VAL A 285 21.06 12.66 7.05
CA VAL A 285 21.95 13.72 6.56
C VAL A 285 21.19 14.72 5.69
N GLY A 286 21.86 15.81 5.28
CA GLY A 286 21.27 16.77 4.34
C GLY A 286 20.09 17.57 4.90
N GLY A 287 20.02 17.73 6.22
CA GLY A 287 18.93 18.42 6.90
C GLY A 287 17.73 17.53 7.23
N GLU A 288 17.78 16.24 6.87
CA GLU A 288 16.77 15.28 7.30
C GLU A 288 16.87 15.02 8.80
N THR A 289 15.76 15.23 9.51
CA THR A 289 15.68 15.01 10.96
C THR A 289 14.78 13.83 11.32
N ARG A 290 14.07 13.28 10.34
CA ARG A 290 13.07 12.22 10.52
C ARG A 290 13.24 11.13 9.47
N PRO A 291 13.15 9.84 9.84
CA PRO A 291 13.03 8.74 8.89
C PRO A 291 11.84 8.92 7.94
N THR A 292 11.87 8.27 6.78
CA THR A 292 10.71 8.25 5.85
C THR A 292 9.48 7.65 6.53
N VAL A 293 9.68 6.52 7.23
CA VAL A 293 8.68 5.84 8.05
C VAL A 293 9.26 5.65 9.44
N VAL A 294 8.60 6.21 10.45
CA VAL A 294 8.99 6.03 11.85
C VAL A 294 8.37 4.73 12.37
N VAL A 295 9.22 3.72 12.52
CA VAL A 295 8.86 2.46 13.17
C VAL A 295 9.35 2.49 14.61
N GLN A 296 8.43 2.23 15.54
CA GLN A 296 8.71 2.04 16.96
C GLN A 296 8.94 0.55 17.24
N ASN A 297 9.61 0.24 18.34
CA ASN A 297 9.85 -1.13 18.80
C ASN A 297 9.68 -1.23 20.32
N GLY A 298 9.35 -2.44 20.81
CA GLY A 298 9.13 -2.75 22.22
C GLY A 298 8.31 -4.02 22.43
N ASP A 299 7.92 -4.30 23.67
CA ASP A 299 7.22 -5.55 24.01
C ASP A 299 5.80 -5.62 23.44
N LYS A 300 5.05 -4.52 23.56
CA LYS A 300 3.64 -4.42 23.17
C LYS A 300 3.34 -3.08 22.50
N PRO A 301 2.66 -3.07 21.34
CA PRO A 301 2.25 -1.85 20.67
C PRO A 301 1.03 -1.22 21.37
N PRO A 302 0.77 0.08 21.13
CA PRO A 302 -0.50 0.71 21.47
C PRO A 302 -1.69 -0.05 20.86
N ALA A 303 -2.83 -0.05 21.56
CA ALA A 303 -4.02 -0.78 21.11
C ALA A 303 -4.58 -0.25 19.77
N ASP A 304 -4.32 1.01 19.45
CA ASP A 304 -4.77 1.70 18.26
C ASP A 304 -3.69 1.87 17.19
N ALA A 305 -2.52 1.23 17.34
CA ALA A 305 -1.41 1.33 16.39
C ALA A 305 -1.86 1.16 14.93
N TYR A 306 -1.26 1.93 14.01
CA TYR A 306 -1.65 1.90 12.60
C TYR A 306 -1.41 0.52 11.96
N VAL A 307 -0.27 -0.08 12.29
CA VAL A 307 0.11 -1.44 11.92
C VAL A 307 1.13 -1.93 12.94
N ALA A 308 1.10 -3.21 13.27
CA ALA A 308 2.08 -3.86 14.13
C ALA A 308 2.43 -5.26 13.62
N VAL A 309 3.69 -5.66 13.80
CA VAL A 309 4.19 -7.00 13.50
C VAL A 309 5.15 -7.45 14.60
N ARG A 310 5.14 -8.73 14.93
CA ARG A 310 6.08 -9.32 15.89
C ARG A 310 7.23 -9.97 15.14
N TYR A 311 8.45 -9.70 15.56
CA TYR A 311 9.67 -10.28 15.02
C TYR A 311 10.53 -10.81 16.19
N GLY A 312 10.57 -12.13 16.34
CA GLY A 312 11.17 -12.77 17.52
C GLY A 312 10.48 -12.35 18.82
N ALA A 313 11.27 -11.81 19.76
CA ALA A 313 10.79 -11.31 21.04
C ALA A 313 10.19 -9.89 20.97
N THR A 314 10.54 -9.10 19.95
CA THR A 314 10.21 -7.68 19.85
C THR A 314 9.01 -7.45 18.94
N THR A 315 8.15 -6.51 19.31
CA THR A 315 7.06 -6.03 18.45
C THR A 315 7.45 -4.70 17.82
N TYR A 316 7.19 -4.55 16.52
CA TYR A 316 7.43 -3.34 15.74
C TYR A 316 6.10 -2.74 15.30
N TRP A 317 5.94 -1.42 15.37
CA TRP A 317 4.69 -0.76 14.97
C TRP A 317 4.89 0.65 14.43
N VAL A 318 3.88 1.14 13.72
CA VAL A 318 3.74 2.55 13.33
C VAL A 318 2.62 3.17 14.16
N GLU A 319 2.87 4.35 14.70
CA GLU A 319 1.90 5.08 15.51
C GLU A 319 0.67 5.52 14.70
N ARG A 320 -0.49 5.51 15.35
CA ARG A 320 -1.76 5.89 14.70
C ARG A 320 -1.82 7.36 14.32
N ASN A 321 -1.20 8.21 15.14
CA ASN A 321 -1.20 9.67 15.00
C ASN A 321 -0.10 10.18 14.05
N ASP A 322 0.74 9.30 13.52
CA ASP A 322 1.82 9.67 12.62
C ASP A 322 1.33 9.70 11.16
N PHE A 323 0.84 10.86 10.73
CA PHE A 323 0.33 11.04 9.36
C PHE A 323 1.39 10.79 8.30
N ASP A 324 2.60 11.33 8.48
CA ASP A 324 3.66 11.26 7.48
C ASP A 324 4.13 9.82 7.25
N SER A 325 4.28 9.03 8.33
CA SER A 325 4.58 7.59 8.19
C SER A 325 3.45 6.82 7.49
N LYS A 326 2.19 7.12 7.82
CA LYS A 326 1.04 6.47 7.17
C LYS A 326 0.97 6.79 5.69
N TYR A 327 1.22 8.05 5.33
CA TYR A 327 1.21 8.50 3.95
C TYR A 327 2.38 7.92 3.16
N ALA A 328 3.57 7.86 3.74
CA ALA A 328 4.71 7.13 3.16
C ALA A 328 4.38 5.65 2.92
N PHE A 329 3.70 4.97 3.85
CA PHE A 329 3.20 3.61 3.66
C PHE A 329 2.24 3.49 2.46
N THR A 330 1.35 4.46 2.26
CA THR A 330 0.47 4.51 1.10
C THR A 330 1.25 4.69 -0.20
N VAL A 331 2.27 5.56 -0.23
CA VAL A 331 3.14 5.72 -1.40
C VAL A 331 3.88 4.42 -1.72
N VAL A 332 4.40 3.71 -0.72
CA VAL A 332 5.04 2.39 -0.91
C VAL A 332 4.05 1.37 -1.48
N GLN A 333 2.81 1.32 -0.97
CA GLN A 333 1.77 0.44 -1.50
C GLN A 333 1.47 0.73 -2.97
N ASN A 334 1.38 2.01 -3.35
CA ASN A 334 1.14 2.40 -4.74
C ASN A 334 2.31 1.98 -5.66
N LEU A 335 3.55 2.16 -5.21
CA LEU A 335 4.75 1.74 -5.96
C LEU A 335 4.80 0.22 -6.13
N MET A 336 4.44 -0.54 -5.09
CA MET A 336 4.33 -2.01 -5.18
C MET A 336 3.25 -2.44 -6.15
N ALA A 337 2.05 -1.85 -6.05
CA ALA A 337 0.95 -2.17 -6.95
C ALA A 337 1.30 -1.88 -8.42
N LEU A 338 2.03 -0.79 -8.67
CA LEU A 338 2.51 -0.44 -10.00
C LEU A 338 3.52 -1.46 -10.53
N ALA A 339 4.42 -1.96 -9.68
CA ALA A 339 5.38 -3.00 -10.03
C ALA A 339 4.71 -4.36 -10.32
N GLU A 340 3.65 -4.68 -9.58
CA GLU A 340 2.88 -5.91 -9.74
C GLU A 340 1.97 -5.87 -10.99
N ALA A 341 1.53 -4.68 -11.42
CA ALA A 341 0.61 -4.52 -12.55
C ALA A 341 1.15 -5.12 -13.87
N ASP A 342 2.46 -5.00 -14.11
CA ASP A 342 3.12 -5.57 -15.30
C ASP A 342 3.17 -7.12 -15.27
N THR A 343 2.90 -7.74 -14.12
CA THR A 343 2.96 -9.20 -13.94
C THR A 343 1.59 -9.88 -13.95
N ALA A 344 0.50 -9.11 -13.95
CA ALA A 344 -0.88 -9.61 -13.83
C ALA A 344 -1.37 -10.27 -15.12
N SER A 345 -0.76 -11.39 -15.51
CA SER A 345 -1.29 -12.27 -16.55
C SER A 345 -2.28 -13.28 -15.94
N LYS A 346 -3.57 -12.99 -16.16
CA LYS A 346 -4.75 -13.88 -16.04
C LYS A 346 -4.99 -14.54 -14.67
N ALA A 347 -5.90 -13.95 -13.89
CA ALA A 347 -6.57 -14.68 -12.81
C ALA A 347 -7.29 -15.92 -13.40
N PRO A 348 -7.20 -17.10 -12.77
CA PRO A 348 -7.92 -18.28 -13.22
C PRO A 348 -9.43 -18.03 -13.11
N VAL A 349 -10.16 -18.28 -14.21
CA VAL A 349 -11.63 -18.22 -14.23
C VAL A 349 -12.15 -19.50 -13.62
N VAL A 350 -12.64 -19.44 -12.38
CA VAL A 350 -13.36 -20.53 -11.74
C VAL A 350 -14.86 -20.33 -11.99
N THR A 351 -15.45 -21.15 -12.84
CA THR A 351 -16.90 -21.26 -13.01
C THR A 351 -17.47 -22.20 -11.94
N ILE A 352 -18.26 -21.68 -11.01
CA ILE A 352 -19.02 -22.50 -10.05
C ILE A 352 -20.43 -22.72 -10.63
N PRO A 353 -20.93 -23.97 -10.73
CA PRO A 353 -22.32 -24.22 -11.10
C PRO A 353 -23.24 -23.72 -9.98
N ALA A 354 -24.24 -22.91 -10.34
CA ALA A 354 -25.30 -22.52 -9.42
C ALA A 354 -26.24 -23.73 -9.23
N ASN A 355 -26.37 -24.20 -7.98
CA ASN A 355 -27.40 -25.16 -7.58
C ASN A 355 -28.54 -24.43 -6.87
#